data_AF-A0A1G2HYM7-F1
#
_entry.id   AF-A0A1G2HYM7-F1
#
_cell.length_a   1.000
_cell.length_b   1.000
_cell.length_c   1.000
_cell.angle_alpha   90.00
_cell.angle_beta   90.00
_cell.angle_gamma   90.00
#
_symmetry.space_group_name_H-M   'P 1'
#
loop_
_entity.id
_entity.type
_entity.pdbx_description
1 polymer ?
#
loop_
_entity_poly.entity_id
_entity_poly.type
_entity_poly.pdbx_seq_one_letter_code
_entity_poly.pdbx_strand_id
1 'polypeptide(L)'
;MTIKKSEFNITDLVNNDGCFDLQFRKDTRHERTNSPTYYRWKIQCIITVPKENIKLLKKCKKIIGCGTISTTKDQARFSVQKIDDIKEYIIPFFNKNKLADKKKKDFNLWQKAFDIIYKNKGVYLSNWQKNDLLSLIEIHKLAAKYKIKPKKPKWIEMAHLLSKKS
;
A
#
# COMPACT_ATOMS: atom_id res chain seq x y z
N MET A 1 33.43 -16.87 19.41
CA MET A 1 32.40 -16.72 18.35
C MET A 1 31.63 -15.43 18.60
N THR A 2 31.97 -14.36 17.87
CA THR A 2 31.25 -13.09 17.97
C THR A 2 29.89 -13.25 17.30
N ILE A 3 28.82 -13.24 18.09
CA ILE A 3 27.45 -13.22 17.57
C ILE A 3 27.32 -11.95 16.72
N LYS A 4 27.28 -12.10 15.39
CA LYS A 4 26.92 -11.00 14.49
C LYS A 4 25.52 -10.54 14.87
N LYS A 5 25.43 -9.45 15.63
CA LYS A 5 24.20 -8.70 15.83
C LYS A 5 23.73 -8.28 14.45
N SER A 6 22.70 -8.93 13.91
CA SER A 6 22.20 -8.56 12.59
C SER A 6 21.79 -7.09 12.64
N GLU A 7 22.43 -6.29 11.80
CA GLU A 7 22.12 -4.88 11.70
C GLU A 7 20.68 -4.74 11.22
N PHE A 8 19.92 -3.84 11.85
CA PHE A 8 18.52 -3.65 11.50
C PHE A 8 18.42 -3.16 10.05
N ASN A 9 17.82 -3.97 9.18
CA ASN A 9 17.61 -3.63 7.79
C ASN A 9 16.11 -3.56 7.46
N ILE A 10 15.67 -2.41 6.94
CA ILE A 10 14.29 -2.18 6.55
C ILE A 10 13.89 -3.03 5.35
N THR A 11 14.80 -3.28 4.40
CA THR A 11 14.45 -4.12 3.23
C THR A 11 14.16 -5.54 3.66
N ASP A 12 14.91 -6.08 4.62
CA ASP A 12 14.70 -7.45 5.13
C ASP A 12 13.38 -7.54 5.90
N LEU A 13 13.08 -6.52 6.73
CA LEU A 13 11.79 -6.42 7.39
C LEU A 13 10.63 -6.35 6.39
N VAL A 14 10.77 -5.57 5.30
CA VAL A 14 9.72 -5.44 4.28
C VAL A 14 9.60 -6.70 3.43
N ASN A 15 10.69 -7.38 3.13
CA ASN A 15 10.71 -8.66 2.42
C ASN A 15 9.84 -9.69 3.16
N ASN A 16 9.97 -9.75 4.49
CA ASN A 16 9.25 -10.72 5.33
C ASN A 16 7.83 -10.25 5.72
N ASP A 17 7.72 -9.04 6.29
CA ASP A 17 6.52 -8.56 6.98
C ASP A 17 5.84 -7.38 6.28
N GLY A 18 6.41 -6.92 5.17
CA GLY A 18 5.92 -5.77 4.40
C GLY A 18 4.85 -6.12 3.37
N CYS A 19 3.96 -5.18 3.09
CA CYS A 19 2.93 -5.28 2.07
C CYS A 19 2.77 -3.96 1.30
N PHE A 20 3.00 -4.01 -0.01
CA PHE A 20 2.67 -2.95 -0.96
C PHE A 20 1.21 -3.10 -1.39
N ASP A 21 0.30 -2.45 -0.69
CA ASP A 21 -1.13 -2.72 -0.79
C ASP A 21 -1.79 -1.76 -1.77
N LEU A 22 -2.54 -2.32 -2.73
CA LEU A 22 -3.41 -1.62 -3.67
C LEU A 22 -4.80 -2.24 -3.53
N GLN A 23 -5.82 -1.45 -3.23
CA GLN A 23 -7.17 -1.94 -2.98
C GLN A 23 -8.23 -0.98 -3.52
N PHE A 24 -9.31 -1.54 -4.05
CA PHE A 24 -10.53 -0.77 -4.27
C PHE A 24 -11.43 -0.83 -3.03
N ARG A 25 -11.87 0.33 -2.55
CA ARG A 25 -12.60 0.49 -1.30
C ARG A 25 -13.90 1.24 -1.50
N LYS A 26 -14.95 0.76 -0.83
CA LYS A 26 -16.17 1.50 -0.53
C LYS A 26 -15.97 2.23 0.81
N ASP A 27 -16.31 3.51 0.85
CA ASP A 27 -16.23 4.36 2.03
C ASP A 27 -17.60 5.05 2.20
N THR A 28 -18.29 4.75 3.30
CA THR A 28 -19.61 5.31 3.61
C THR A 28 -19.46 6.29 4.75
N ARG A 29 -19.83 7.55 4.51
CA ARG A 29 -19.71 8.65 5.49
C ARG A 29 -21.00 8.73 6.31
N HIS A 30 -21.13 7.82 7.28
CA HIS A 30 -22.33 7.69 8.14
C HIS A 30 -22.66 8.96 8.92
N GLU A 31 -21.65 9.77 9.21
CA GLU A 31 -21.78 11.05 9.92
C GLU A 31 -22.42 12.17 9.08
N ARG A 32 -22.58 11.98 7.76
CA ARG A 32 -23.16 12.99 6.84
C ARG A 32 -24.61 12.66 6.50
N THR A 33 -25.39 13.69 6.18
CA THR A 33 -26.78 13.55 5.69
C THR A 33 -26.84 12.55 4.54
N ASN A 34 -27.77 11.60 4.62
CA ASN A 34 -27.98 10.50 3.67
C ASN A 34 -26.83 9.47 3.57
N SER A 35 -25.85 9.48 4.48
CA SER A 35 -24.77 8.49 4.53
C SER A 35 -24.13 8.20 3.16
N PRO A 36 -23.63 9.21 2.44
CA PRO A 36 -23.16 9.04 1.07
C PRO A 36 -22.03 8.03 0.98
N THR A 37 -22.05 7.24 -0.09
CA THR A 37 -21.07 6.21 -0.38
C THR A 37 -20.13 6.67 -1.50
N TYR A 38 -18.84 6.52 -1.25
CA TYR A 38 -17.77 6.82 -2.19
C TYR A 38 -16.97 5.57 -2.50
N TYR A 39 -16.52 5.46 -3.75
CA TYR A 39 -15.58 4.44 -4.17
C TYR A 39 -14.23 5.09 -4.45
N ARG A 40 -13.16 4.43 -4.03
CA ARG A 40 -11.79 4.93 -4.26
C ARG A 40 -10.79 3.80 -4.36
N TRP A 41 -9.73 4.05 -5.14
CA TRP A 41 -8.49 3.32 -5.00
C TRP A 41 -7.75 3.78 -3.74
N LYS A 42 -7.28 2.81 -2.97
CA LYS A 42 -6.45 3.00 -1.79
C LYS A 42 -5.11 2.34 -2.06
N ILE A 43 -4.04 3.10 -1.84
CA ILE A 43 -2.67 2.63 -1.96
C ILE A 43 -1.92 2.90 -0.66
N GLN A 44 -1.13 1.93 -0.18
CA GLN A 44 -0.36 2.08 1.06
C GLN A 44 0.81 1.10 1.15
N CYS A 45 1.90 1.53 1.79
CA CYS A 45 2.97 0.64 2.23
C CYS A 45 2.72 0.27 3.70
N ILE A 46 2.75 -1.01 4.04
CA ILE A 46 2.42 -1.52 5.37
C ILE A 46 3.54 -2.44 5.84
N ILE A 47 3.87 -2.40 7.13
CA ILE A 47 4.64 -3.45 7.81
C ILE A 47 3.83 -3.86 9.04
N THR A 48 3.55 -5.16 9.20
CA THR A 48 2.80 -5.69 10.35
C THR A 48 3.64 -6.71 11.08
N VAL A 49 3.83 -6.54 12.37
CA VAL A 49 4.62 -7.44 13.22
C VAL A 49 3.87 -7.74 14.52
N PRO A 50 4.22 -8.80 15.27
CA PRO A 50 3.76 -8.98 16.65
C PRO A 50 3.97 -7.72 17.49
N LYS A 51 3.05 -7.43 18.40
CA LYS A 51 3.04 -6.18 19.17
C LYS A 51 4.33 -5.97 19.97
N GLU A 52 4.93 -7.04 20.46
CA GLU A 52 6.19 -7.10 21.21
C GLU A 52 7.35 -6.51 20.38
N ASN A 53 7.25 -6.63 19.04
CA ASN A 53 8.23 -6.16 18.08
C ASN A 53 7.99 -4.72 17.58
N ILE A 54 7.09 -3.95 18.22
CA ILE A 54 6.80 -2.55 17.86
C ILE A 54 8.06 -1.66 17.81
N LYS A 55 9.11 -1.98 18.57
CA LYS A 55 10.39 -1.26 18.52
C LYS A 55 11.02 -1.28 17.12
N LEU A 56 10.83 -2.34 16.32
CA LEU A 56 11.27 -2.42 14.93
C LEU A 56 10.53 -1.39 14.06
N LEU A 57 9.21 -1.26 14.26
CA LEU A 57 8.41 -0.28 13.53
C LEU A 57 8.77 1.16 13.88
N LYS A 58 9.06 1.44 15.16
CA LYS A 58 9.55 2.76 15.61
C LYS A 58 10.88 3.12 14.95
N LYS A 59 11.81 2.17 14.84
CA LYS A 59 13.08 2.36 14.10
C LYS A 59 12.82 2.62 12.61
N CYS A 60 11.96 1.82 11.98
CA CYS A 60 11.57 1.99 10.58
C CYS A 60 11.02 3.40 10.32
N LYS A 61 10.05 3.84 11.13
CA LYS A 61 9.48 5.20 11.06
C LYS A 61 10.55 6.29 11.20
N LYS A 62 11.49 6.14 12.14
CA LYS A 62 12.58 7.11 12.35
C LYS A 62 13.50 7.22 11.14
N ILE A 63 13.85 6.10 10.51
CA ILE A 63 14.76 6.06 9.36
C ILE A 63 14.08 6.53 8.07
N ILE A 64 12.84 6.11 7.83
CA ILE A 64 12.08 6.54 6.64
C ILE A 64 11.66 8.01 6.76
N GLY A 65 11.38 8.49 7.98
CA GLY A 65 10.97 9.88 8.22
C GLY A 65 9.47 10.14 8.09
N CYS A 66 8.67 9.14 7.71
CA CYS A 66 7.22 9.29 7.54
C CYS A 66 6.41 8.12 8.12
N GLY A 67 5.08 8.22 8.03
CA GLY A 67 4.16 7.14 8.38
C GLY A 67 3.62 7.14 9.82
N THR A 68 2.64 6.27 10.03
CA THR A 68 1.91 6.12 11.30
C THR A 68 2.09 4.72 11.85
N ILE A 69 2.15 4.60 13.18
CA ILE A 69 2.15 3.31 13.88
C ILE A 69 0.84 3.20 14.65
N SER A 70 0.15 2.09 14.49
CA SER A 70 -1.07 1.73 15.21
C SER A 70 -0.91 0.33 15.80
N THR A 71 -1.58 0.06 16.92
CA THR A 71 -1.55 -1.25 17.58
C THR A 71 -2.95 -1.80 17.74
N THR A 72 -3.09 -3.12 17.59
CA THR A 72 -4.24 -3.88 18.07
C THR A 72 -3.83 -4.69 19.31
N LYS A 73 -4.65 -5.67 19.73
CA LYS A 73 -4.34 -6.55 20.86
C LYS A 73 -2.99 -7.24 20.70
N ASP A 74 -2.78 -7.89 19.54
CA ASP A 74 -1.65 -8.81 19.33
C ASP A 74 -0.67 -8.34 18.23
N GLN A 75 -0.97 -7.23 17.54
CA GLN A 75 -0.19 -6.78 16.38
C GLN A 75 0.13 -5.28 16.46
N ALA A 76 1.29 -4.92 15.94
CA ALA A 76 1.65 -3.54 15.63
C ALA A 76 1.76 -3.37 14.11
N ARG A 77 1.30 -2.21 13.62
CA ARG A 77 1.25 -1.91 12.19
C ARG A 77 1.86 -0.54 11.93
N PHE A 78 2.87 -0.49 11.08
CA PHE A 78 3.35 0.72 10.44
C PHE A 78 2.64 0.87 9.09
N SER A 79 2.15 2.07 8.78
CA SER A 79 1.56 2.35 7.47
C SER A 79 1.89 3.74 6.95
N VAL A 80 2.17 3.83 5.65
CA VAL A 80 2.26 5.08 4.90
C VAL A 80 1.14 5.08 3.87
N GLN A 81 0.20 6.03 4.01
CA GLN A 81 -1.01 6.13 3.19
C GLN A 81 -1.15 7.49 2.51
N LYS A 82 -0.45 8.52 3.01
CA LYS A 82 -0.44 9.84 2.39
C LYS A 82 0.31 9.72 1.06
N ILE A 83 -0.35 10.19 0.00
CA ILE A 83 0.18 10.09 -1.36
C ILE A 83 1.51 10.84 -1.50
N ASP A 84 1.63 12.01 -0.85
CA ASP A 84 2.86 12.80 -0.88
C ASP A 84 4.00 12.11 -0.10
N ASP A 85 3.72 11.58 1.10
CA ASP A 85 4.72 10.79 1.85
C ASP A 85 5.22 9.57 1.05
N ILE A 86 4.35 8.93 0.25
CA ILE A 86 4.75 7.81 -0.59
C ILE A 86 5.71 8.28 -1.70
N LYS A 87 5.41 9.41 -2.34
CA LYS A 87 6.24 10.01 -3.38
C LYS A 87 7.61 10.41 -2.85
N GLU A 88 7.63 11.09 -1.71
CA GLU A 88 8.83 11.74 -1.17
C GLU A 88 9.75 10.75 -0.46
N TYR A 89 9.20 9.76 0.26
CA TYR A 89 10.00 8.90 1.14
C TYR A 89 10.02 7.44 0.69
N ILE A 90 8.86 6.86 0.35
CA ILE A 90 8.75 5.41 0.13
C ILE A 90 9.33 4.97 -1.21
N ILE A 91 8.93 5.62 -2.30
CA ILE A 91 9.41 5.27 -3.64
C ILE A 91 10.93 5.46 -3.74
N PRO A 92 11.50 6.61 -3.34
CA PRO A 92 12.96 6.81 -3.38
C PRO A 92 13.72 5.78 -2.53
N PHE A 93 13.20 5.44 -1.34
CA PHE A 93 13.84 4.47 -0.46
C PHE A 93 13.96 3.09 -1.13
N PHE A 94 12.89 2.56 -1.71
CA PHE A 94 12.91 1.21 -2.31
C PHE A 94 13.46 1.17 -3.74
N ASN A 95 13.58 2.32 -4.42
CA ASN A 95 14.38 2.42 -5.64
C ASN A 95 15.87 2.32 -5.35
N LYS A 96 16.34 2.91 -4.25
CA LYS A 96 17.75 2.88 -3.84
C LYS A 96 18.15 1.57 -3.15
N ASN A 97 17.27 1.01 -2.31
CA ASN A 97 17.57 -0.17 -1.50
C ASN A 97 16.93 -1.43 -2.09
N LYS A 98 17.75 -2.45 -2.37
CA LYS A 98 17.32 -3.66 -3.09
C LYS A 98 16.35 -4.51 -2.24
N LEU A 99 15.13 -4.69 -2.75
CA LEU A 99 14.19 -5.70 -2.28
C LEU A 99 14.51 -7.07 -2.89
N ALA A 100 14.08 -8.16 -2.23
CA ALA A 100 14.18 -9.50 -2.79
C ALA A 100 13.27 -9.65 -4.02
N ASP A 101 13.64 -10.49 -4.99
CA ASP A 101 13.03 -10.52 -6.33
C ASP A 101 11.50 -10.55 -6.35
N LYS A 102 10.88 -11.41 -5.53
CA LYS A 102 9.40 -11.50 -5.46
C LYS A 102 8.79 -10.17 -4.95
N LYS A 103 9.36 -9.58 -3.90
CA LYS A 103 8.89 -8.32 -3.31
C LYS A 103 9.21 -7.12 -4.21
N LYS A 104 10.33 -7.16 -4.94
CA LYS A 104 10.70 -6.15 -5.94
C LYS A 104 9.69 -6.12 -7.10
N LYS A 105 9.28 -7.29 -7.61
CA LYS A 105 8.25 -7.38 -8.66
C LYS A 105 6.90 -6.83 -8.18
N ASP A 106 6.54 -7.11 -6.93
CA ASP A 106 5.36 -6.53 -6.27
C ASP A 106 5.45 -5.00 -6.17
N PHE A 107 6.57 -4.48 -5.65
CA PHE A 107 6.84 -3.05 -5.53
C PHE A 107 6.78 -2.34 -6.88
N ASN A 108 7.37 -2.90 -7.93
CA ASN A 108 7.37 -2.29 -9.26
C ASN A 108 5.95 -2.16 -9.83
N LEU A 109 5.10 -3.17 -9.64
CA LEU A 109 3.68 -3.10 -10.03
C LEU A 109 2.95 -2.05 -9.19
N TRP A 110 3.20 -2.03 -7.88
CA TRP A 110 2.60 -1.08 -6.96
C TRP A 110 3.00 0.37 -7.26
N GLN A 111 4.25 0.62 -7.66
CA GLN A 111 4.73 1.93 -8.07
C GLN A 111 4.02 2.40 -9.35
N LYS A 112 3.82 1.52 -10.34
CA LYS A 112 3.00 1.87 -11.53
C LYS A 112 1.58 2.28 -11.15
N ALA A 113 0.96 1.57 -10.20
CA ALA A 113 -0.35 1.96 -9.69
C ALA A 113 -0.31 3.29 -8.92
N PHE A 114 0.77 3.54 -8.18
CA PHE A 114 1.00 4.83 -7.52
C PHE A 114 1.03 5.97 -8.53
N ASP A 115 1.76 5.84 -9.63
CA ASP A 115 1.88 6.90 -10.64
C ASP A 115 0.50 7.29 -11.22
N ILE A 116 -0.36 6.31 -11.47
CA ILE A 116 -1.75 6.53 -11.91
C ILE A 116 -2.56 7.28 -10.83
N ILE A 117 -2.45 6.87 -9.57
CA ILE A 117 -3.18 7.50 -8.46
C ILE A 117 -2.67 8.92 -8.20
N TYR A 118 -1.36 9.14 -8.32
CA TYR A 118 -0.73 10.44 -8.15
C TYR A 118 -1.15 11.42 -9.25
N LYS A 119 -1.13 10.99 -10.52
CA LYS A 119 -1.61 11.75 -11.68
C LYS A 119 -3.04 12.26 -11.47
N ASN A 120 -3.90 11.44 -10.86
CA ASN A 120 -5.32 11.78 -10.64
C ASN A 120 -5.61 12.28 -9.22
N LYS A 121 -4.60 12.70 -8.45
CA LYS A 121 -4.76 13.21 -7.09
C LYS A 121 -5.68 14.45 -7.10
N GLY A 122 -6.72 14.43 -6.27
CA GLY A 122 -7.69 15.53 -6.17
C GLY A 122 -8.81 15.50 -7.23
N VAL A 123 -8.76 14.55 -8.17
CA VAL A 123 -9.78 14.39 -9.21
C VAL A 123 -10.80 13.33 -8.76
N TYR A 124 -12.09 13.63 -8.94
CA TYR A 124 -13.17 12.66 -8.68
C TYR A 124 -13.03 11.42 -9.57
N LEU A 125 -13.23 10.23 -9.00
CA LEU A 125 -13.05 8.95 -9.70
C LEU A 125 -13.85 8.84 -11.01
N SER A 126 -15.03 9.46 -11.07
CA SER A 126 -15.87 9.51 -12.28
C SER A 126 -15.22 10.20 -13.47
N ASN A 127 -14.25 11.07 -13.20
CA ASN A 127 -13.58 11.90 -14.21
C ASN A 127 -12.21 11.33 -14.58
N TRP A 128 -11.83 10.15 -14.07
CA TRP A 128 -10.59 9.49 -14.41
C TRP A 128 -10.69 8.88 -15.81
N GLN A 129 -9.58 8.87 -16.53
CA GLN A 129 -9.53 8.20 -17.83
C GLN A 129 -9.79 6.69 -17.66
N LYS A 130 -10.61 6.12 -18.55
CA LYS A 130 -10.93 4.69 -18.56
C LYS A 130 -9.68 3.79 -18.53
N ASN A 131 -8.64 4.15 -19.29
CA ASN A 131 -7.39 3.39 -19.35
C ASN A 131 -6.64 3.35 -18.00
N ASP A 132 -6.70 4.44 -17.22
CA ASP A 132 -6.12 4.49 -15.88
C ASP A 132 -6.84 3.50 -14.95
N LEU A 133 -8.17 3.46 -15.02
CA LEU A 133 -8.99 2.53 -14.22
C LEU A 133 -8.73 1.06 -14.59
N LEU A 134 -8.70 0.74 -15.89
CA LEU A 134 -8.42 -0.61 -16.37
C LEU A 134 -7.01 -1.06 -15.97
N SER A 135 -6.02 -0.17 -16.07
CA SER A 135 -4.64 -0.44 -15.66
C SER A 135 -4.54 -0.75 -14.17
N LEU A 136 -5.25 -0.03 -13.29
CA LEU A 136 -5.28 -0.33 -11.86
C LEU A 136 -5.90 -1.68 -11.53
N ILE A 137 -6.95 -2.07 -12.26
CA ILE A 137 -7.58 -3.38 -12.11
C ILE A 137 -6.61 -4.49 -12.54
N GLU A 138 -5.93 -4.32 -13.67
CA GLU A 138 -4.96 -5.29 -14.17
C GLU A 138 -3.78 -5.41 -13.20
N ILE A 139 -3.21 -4.29 -12.74
CA ILE A 139 -2.13 -4.27 -11.76
C ILE A 139 -2.56 -4.98 -10.48
N HIS A 140 -3.77 -4.72 -9.97
CA HIS A 140 -4.30 -5.39 -8.79
C HIS A 140 -4.35 -6.92 -8.99
N LYS A 141 -4.82 -7.39 -10.15
CA LYS A 141 -4.85 -8.83 -10.49
C LYS A 141 -3.43 -9.40 -10.57
N LEU A 142 -2.52 -8.75 -11.27
CA LEU A 142 -1.15 -9.22 -11.47
C LEU A 142 -0.34 -9.25 -10.16
N ALA A 143 -0.52 -8.25 -9.28
CA ALA A 143 0.20 -8.16 -8.01
C ALA A 143 -0.16 -9.29 -7.04
N ALA A 144 -1.36 -9.88 -7.17
CA ALA A 144 -1.82 -10.96 -6.28
C ALA A 144 -0.85 -12.16 -6.23
N LYS A 145 -0.20 -12.49 -7.35
CA LYS A 145 0.77 -13.62 -7.44
C LYS A 145 2.05 -13.41 -6.62
N TYR A 146 2.37 -12.16 -6.29
CA TYR A 146 3.54 -11.82 -5.47
C TYR A 146 3.21 -11.72 -3.98
N LYS A 147 1.94 -11.78 -3.60
CA LYS A 147 1.52 -11.79 -2.19
C LYS A 147 1.66 -13.20 -1.60
N ILE A 148 2.06 -13.27 -0.32
CA ILE A 148 2.13 -14.55 0.42
C ILE A 148 0.73 -15.08 0.70
N LYS A 149 -0.20 -14.18 1.08
CA LYS A 149 -1.61 -14.48 1.32
C LYS A 149 -2.47 -13.40 0.65
N PRO A 150 -2.77 -13.52 -0.66
CA PRO A 150 -3.59 -12.53 -1.35
C PRO A 150 -5.00 -12.49 -0.73
N LYS A 151 -5.49 -11.30 -0.40
CA LYS A 151 -6.86 -11.14 0.11
C LYS A 151 -7.85 -11.24 -1.05
N LYS A 152 -8.99 -11.88 -0.82
CA LYS A 152 -10.11 -11.84 -1.78
C LYS A 152 -10.54 -10.38 -1.96
N PRO A 153 -10.50 -9.83 -3.18
CA PRO A 153 -10.90 -8.45 -3.40
C PRO A 153 -12.41 -8.31 -3.25
N LYS A 154 -12.85 -7.46 -2.30
CA LYS A 154 -14.28 -7.31 -1.99
C LYS A 154 -15.05 -6.46 -3.00
N TRP A 155 -14.39 -5.48 -3.63
CA TRP A 155 -15.06 -4.46 -4.45
C TRP A 155 -14.47 -4.35 -5.87
N ILE A 156 -13.67 -5.31 -6.32
CA ILE A 156 -13.02 -5.22 -7.64
C ILE A 156 -14.04 -5.31 -8.79
N GLU A 157 -15.12 -6.07 -8.62
CA GLU A 157 -16.23 -6.13 -9.59
C GLU A 157 -16.89 -4.74 -9.76
N MET A 158 -17.06 -4.00 -8.66
CA MET A 158 -17.54 -2.62 -8.73
C MET A 158 -16.55 -1.71 -9.46
N ALA A 159 -15.23 -1.92 -9.31
CA ALA A 159 -14.23 -1.17 -10.08
C ALA A 159 -14.40 -1.40 -11.59
N HIS A 160 -14.62 -2.65 -12.01
CA HIS A 160 -14.91 -2.99 -13.40
C HIS A 160 -16.20 -2.35 -13.94
N LEU A 161 -17.25 -2.28 -13.12
CA LEU A 161 -18.51 -1.64 -13.53
C LEU A 161 -18.33 -0.13 -13.71
N LEU A 162 -17.57 0.53 -12.83
CA LEU A 162 -17.31 1.96 -12.90
C LEU A 162 -16.40 2.33 -14.08
N SER A 163 -15.43 1.47 -14.44
CA SER A 163 -14.59 1.68 -15.64
C SER A 163 -15.33 1.52 -16.97
N LYS A 164 -16.56 0.98 -16.98
CA LYS A 164 -17.38 0.87 -18.19
C LYS A 164 -18.26 2.09 -18.43
N LYS A 165 -18.52 2.89 -17.38
CA LYS A 165 -19.37 4.09 -17.41
C LYS A 165 -18.60 5.38 -17.67
N SER A 166 -17.27 5.31 -17.65
CA SER A 166 -16.31 6.41 -17.85
C SER A 166 -15.80 6.45 -19.27
#